data_AF-A0A2V8Z1S7-F1
#
_entry.id   AF-A0A2V8Z1S7-F1
#
_cell.length_a   1.000
_cell.length_b   1.000
_cell.length_c   1.000
_cell.angle_alpha   90.00
_cell.angle_beta   90.00
_cell.angle_gamma   90.00
#
_symmetry.space_group_name_H-M   'P 1'
#
loop_
_entity.id
_entity.type
_entity.pdbx_description
1 polymer ?
#
loop_
_entity_poly.entity_id
_entity_poly.type
_entity_poly.pdbx_seq_one_letter_code
_entity_poly.pdbx_strand_id
1 'polypeptide(L)'
;MLRVPTTQRKLCQSAPLLRGSVFAWPSWVIPRITPRGRSSNPCARQRMTEPRFLVVRLGSLGDIVHTFPAVAGLRESFPKAEIVWLTHPRWKELVGSSELVTEIWELETRSLASVHQIIRRIPKKKFTASIDYQGLWKSAVFPFLGRVPRRIGFSSHSVREFGVPALYTDRVFVATAHIADQNGELSHGAGAQRGVAPFLLSVSSLQEAFVLQLLRGFNAERYIVLSPGGGWRSKCWPPDRYGALCRQIHAKLGLRCFLNQGPGDEGIVAAVKAASGDAAPVACSSSLHQLMVLLRNALCVVGGDTGPLHLAVALGTPVVALFGPTDPARNGPYRLRGDSTKDIVLRSPNAVTTYKRGDQPDPSLLELHVATVFDAVRCQVEARR
;
A
#
# COMPACT_ATOMS: atom_id res chain seq x y z
N MET A 1 -41.90 -41.57 -13.56
CA MET A 1 -42.23 -41.85 -14.97
C MET A 1 -41.38 -40.96 -15.87
N LEU A 2 -40.46 -41.59 -16.62
CA LEU A 2 -40.04 -41.27 -18.01
C LEU A 2 -39.42 -39.87 -18.30
N ARG A 3 -38.32 -39.70 -19.03
CA ARG A 3 -37.32 -40.59 -19.67
C ARG A 3 -36.16 -39.69 -20.13
N VAL A 4 -34.94 -40.21 -20.03
CA VAL A 4 -33.70 -39.72 -20.67
C VAL A 4 -33.71 -40.07 -22.16
N PRO A 5 -32.97 -39.34 -23.01
CA PRO A 5 -32.05 -39.97 -23.98
C PRO A 5 -30.69 -39.23 -23.97
N THR A 6 -29.55 -39.79 -23.57
CA THR A 6 -28.70 -40.84 -24.19
C THR A 6 -28.58 -40.80 -25.71
N THR A 7 -27.48 -40.23 -26.19
CA THR A 7 -26.84 -40.63 -27.46
C THR A 7 -25.34 -40.80 -27.24
N GLN A 8 -24.92 -42.05 -27.09
CA GLN A 8 -23.55 -42.51 -27.33
C GLN A 8 -23.31 -42.59 -28.84
N ARG A 9 -22.13 -42.17 -29.31
CA ARG A 9 -21.52 -42.71 -30.54
C ARG A 9 -20.01 -42.92 -30.38
N LYS A 10 -19.69 -44.21 -30.20
CA LYS A 10 -18.65 -45.03 -30.84
C LYS A 10 -17.18 -44.62 -30.83
N LEU A 11 -16.39 -45.51 -30.23
CA LEU A 11 -14.98 -45.83 -30.46
C LEU A 11 -14.66 -46.21 -31.92
N CYS A 12 -13.44 -45.86 -32.37
CA CYS A 12 -12.55 -46.58 -33.31
C CYS A 12 -11.11 -46.14 -32.97
N GLN A 13 -10.27 -46.96 -32.34
CA GLN A 13 -9.38 -47.99 -32.92
C GLN A 13 -8.35 -47.48 -33.96
N SER A 14 -7.13 -47.26 -33.47
CA SER A 14 -5.79 -47.72 -33.95
C SER A 14 -5.40 -47.74 -35.45
N ALA A 15 -4.32 -46.99 -35.74
CA ALA A 15 -3.09 -47.32 -36.55
C ALA A 15 -3.26 -47.61 -38.08
N PRO A 16 -2.29 -47.26 -38.97
CA PRO A 16 -0.88 -47.70 -38.87
C PRO A 16 0.23 -46.74 -39.36
N LEU A 17 1.44 -47.15 -38.99
CA LEU A 17 2.76 -46.74 -39.45
C LEU A 17 2.92 -46.89 -40.97
N LEU A 18 3.60 -45.93 -41.61
CA LEU A 18 4.20 -46.11 -42.94
C LEU A 18 5.70 -45.78 -42.89
N ARG A 19 6.48 -46.78 -43.29
CA ARG A 19 7.92 -46.74 -43.59
C ARG A 19 8.13 -46.30 -45.04
N GLY A 20 9.31 -45.74 -45.32
CA GLY A 20 9.86 -45.46 -46.64
C GLY A 20 9.90 -43.95 -46.91
N SER A 21 10.99 -43.33 -47.37
CA SER A 21 12.12 -43.82 -48.15
C SER A 21 13.35 -42.94 -47.94
N VAL A 22 14.50 -43.59 -47.97
CA VAL A 22 15.85 -43.03 -47.95
C VAL A 22 16.09 -42.23 -49.22
N PHE A 23 16.46 -40.95 -49.11
CA PHE A 23 17.12 -40.21 -50.17
C PHE A 23 18.44 -39.65 -49.65
N ALA A 24 19.52 -40.19 -50.22
CA ALA A 24 20.90 -39.79 -49.97
C ALA A 24 21.17 -38.42 -50.59
N TRP A 25 21.76 -37.52 -49.80
CA TRP A 25 22.31 -36.24 -50.27
C TRP A 25 23.85 -36.31 -50.24
N PRO A 26 24.56 -35.71 -51.21
CA PRO A 26 26.00 -35.83 -51.31
C PRO A 26 26.74 -35.15 -50.16
N SER A 27 27.76 -35.85 -49.66
CA SER A 27 28.69 -35.45 -48.62
C SER A 27 29.42 -34.14 -48.94
N TRP A 28 29.13 -33.10 -48.16
CA TRP A 28 29.96 -31.89 -48.07
C TRP A 28 30.96 -32.05 -46.92
N VAL A 29 32.24 -31.95 -47.27
CA VAL A 29 33.39 -32.02 -46.37
C VAL A 29 33.34 -30.82 -45.41
N ILE A 30 33.10 -31.07 -44.12
CA ILE A 30 33.19 -30.06 -43.06
C ILE A 30 34.66 -29.98 -42.61
N PRO A 31 35.31 -28.80 -42.66
CA PRO A 31 36.67 -28.65 -42.14
C PRO A 31 36.71 -28.84 -40.63
N ARG A 32 37.61 -29.69 -40.14
CA ARG A 32 37.92 -29.84 -38.71
C ARG A 32 38.43 -28.50 -38.17
N ILE A 33 37.61 -27.81 -37.39
CA ILE A 33 38.05 -26.68 -36.57
C ILE A 33 38.69 -27.26 -35.31
N THR A 34 40.00 -27.10 -35.18
CA THR A 34 40.75 -27.36 -33.96
C THR A 34 40.33 -26.37 -32.86
N PRO A 35 40.15 -26.81 -31.60
CA PRO A 35 39.76 -25.92 -30.53
C PRO A 35 40.96 -25.04 -30.15
N ARG A 36 40.92 -23.75 -30.51
CA ARG A 36 41.83 -22.76 -29.92
C ARG A 36 41.42 -22.56 -28.47
N GLY A 37 42.23 -23.11 -27.57
CA GLY A 37 42.20 -22.74 -26.16
C GLY A 37 42.34 -21.24 -26.02
N ARG A 38 41.31 -20.61 -25.45
CA ARG A 38 41.44 -19.29 -24.82
C ARG A 38 41.18 -19.49 -23.33
N SER A 39 42.27 -19.38 -22.59
CA SER A 39 42.33 -19.02 -21.18
C SER A 39 41.12 -18.15 -20.77
N SER A 40 40.22 -18.73 -19.98
CA SER A 40 39.19 -17.97 -19.27
C SER A 40 39.83 -17.40 -18.01
N ASN A 41 40.26 -16.14 -18.08
CA ASN A 41 40.48 -15.34 -16.88
C ASN A 41 39.16 -15.32 -16.06
N PRO A 42 39.13 -15.75 -14.79
CA PRO A 42 37.95 -15.61 -13.94
C PRO A 42 37.78 -14.19 -13.38
N CYS A 43 38.57 -13.21 -13.83
CA CYS A 43 38.62 -11.87 -13.28
C CYS A 43 38.01 -10.83 -14.23
N ALA A 44 36.71 -10.94 -14.47
CA ALA A 44 35.88 -9.83 -14.93
C ALA A 44 34.42 -10.15 -14.61
N ARG A 45 34.07 -10.20 -13.31
CA ARG A 45 32.71 -9.81 -12.93
C ARG A 45 32.58 -8.38 -13.44
N GLN A 46 31.89 -8.19 -14.57
CA GLN A 46 31.42 -6.86 -14.95
C GLN A 46 30.83 -6.26 -13.69
N ARG A 47 31.44 -5.18 -13.18
CA ARG A 47 30.83 -4.39 -12.13
C ARG A 47 29.53 -3.86 -12.74
N MET A 48 28.43 -4.60 -12.58
CA MET A 48 27.12 -4.07 -12.89
C MET A 48 27.02 -2.81 -12.04
N THR A 49 26.97 -1.66 -12.69
CA THR A 49 26.71 -0.40 -12.00
C THR A 49 25.44 -0.61 -11.18
N GLU A 50 25.50 -0.31 -9.88
CA GLU A 50 24.34 -0.49 -9.01
C GLU A 50 23.14 0.25 -9.60
N PRO A 51 21.96 -0.39 -9.59
CA PRO A 51 20.80 0.15 -10.29
C PRO A 51 20.38 1.49 -9.69
N ARG A 52 19.86 2.36 -10.55
CA ARG A 52 19.28 3.65 -10.18
C ARG A 52 17.80 3.60 -10.45
N PHE A 53 17.01 3.59 -9.38
CA PHE A 53 15.57 3.43 -9.44
C PHE A 53 14.86 4.78 -9.29
N LEU A 54 13.91 5.03 -10.19
CA LEU A 54 12.88 6.03 -10.01
C LEU A 54 11.60 5.35 -9.50
N VAL A 55 11.29 5.51 -8.22
CA VAL A 55 10.04 5.05 -7.61
C VAL A 55 8.99 6.13 -7.78
N VAL A 56 7.81 5.79 -8.30
CA VAL A 56 6.71 6.74 -8.52
C VAL A 56 5.49 6.35 -7.68
N ARG A 57 5.14 7.21 -6.72
CA ARG A 57 3.91 7.12 -5.91
C ARG A 57 3.61 8.51 -5.36
N LEU A 58 2.61 9.18 -5.93
CA LEU A 58 2.27 10.57 -5.62
C LEU A 58 1.32 10.73 -4.43
N GLY A 59 0.72 9.66 -3.94
CA GLY A 59 -0.28 9.67 -2.87
C GLY A 59 -1.35 8.61 -3.10
N SER A 60 -2.40 8.52 -2.29
CA SER A 60 -2.68 9.24 -1.02
C SER A 60 -1.88 8.72 0.21
N LEU A 61 -2.18 9.18 1.43
CA LEU A 61 -1.50 8.76 2.68
C LEU A 61 -1.41 7.22 2.81
N GLY A 62 -2.55 6.52 2.79
CA GLY A 62 -2.58 5.06 2.92
C GLY A 62 -1.89 4.34 1.77
N ASP A 63 -1.96 4.93 0.57
CA ASP A 63 -1.27 4.43 -0.60
C ASP A 63 0.26 4.50 -0.45
N ILE A 64 0.80 5.61 0.08
CA ILE A 64 2.23 5.73 0.38
C ILE A 64 2.64 4.67 1.42
N VAL A 65 1.84 4.54 2.50
CA VAL A 65 2.11 3.57 3.56
C VAL A 65 2.19 2.14 3.03
N HIS A 66 1.25 1.72 2.17
CA HIS A 66 1.28 0.40 1.53
C HIS A 66 2.40 0.22 0.50
N THR A 67 3.14 1.27 0.14
CA THR A 67 4.29 1.17 -0.76
C THR A 67 5.60 0.98 0.00
N PHE A 68 5.67 1.35 1.28
CA PHE A 68 6.90 1.20 2.07
C PHE A 68 7.44 -0.23 2.13
N PRO A 69 6.63 -1.29 2.39
CA PRO A 69 7.15 -2.66 2.39
C PRO A 69 7.86 -3.03 1.08
N ALA A 70 7.29 -2.61 -0.05
CA ALA A 70 7.82 -2.91 -1.37
C ALA A 70 9.15 -2.19 -1.66
N VAL A 71 9.24 -0.92 -1.26
CA VAL A 71 10.48 -0.13 -1.37
C VAL A 71 11.54 -0.64 -0.39
N ALA A 72 11.14 -1.12 0.78
CA ALA A 72 12.04 -1.78 1.72
C ALA A 72 12.62 -3.07 1.14
N GLY A 73 11.79 -3.91 0.49
CA GLY A 73 12.27 -5.10 -0.23
C GLY A 73 13.26 -4.76 -1.34
N LEU A 74 13.03 -3.65 -2.05
CA LEU A 74 13.96 -3.12 -3.05
C LEU A 74 15.28 -2.66 -2.43
N ARG A 75 15.24 -1.91 -1.31
CA ARG A 75 16.42 -1.45 -0.58
C ARG A 75 17.23 -2.61 -0.01
N GLU A 76 16.58 -3.61 0.58
CA GLU A 76 17.25 -4.82 1.11
C GLU A 76 17.94 -5.60 -0.02
N SER A 77 17.28 -5.73 -1.18
CA SER A 77 17.83 -6.45 -2.34
C SER A 77 18.96 -5.67 -3.04
N PHE A 78 18.93 -4.34 -2.97
CA PHE A 78 19.94 -3.47 -3.57
C PHE A 78 20.44 -2.40 -2.57
N PRO A 79 21.27 -2.77 -1.58
CA PRO A 79 21.61 -1.90 -0.46
C PRO A 79 22.19 -0.54 -0.87
N LYS A 80 23.02 -0.50 -1.92
CA LYS A 80 23.65 0.75 -2.38
C LYS A 80 23.05 1.31 -3.67
N ALA A 81 21.91 0.79 -4.13
CA ALA A 81 21.18 1.39 -5.22
C ALA A 81 20.77 2.83 -4.88
N GLU A 82 20.81 3.70 -5.88
CA GLU A 82 20.20 5.02 -5.75
C GLU A 82 18.70 4.87 -5.96
N ILE A 83 17.92 5.15 -4.93
CA ILE A 83 16.45 5.10 -5.00
C ILE A 83 15.93 6.51 -4.85
N VAL A 84 15.32 7.03 -5.92
CA VAL A 84 14.68 8.35 -5.92
C VAL A 84 13.17 8.15 -5.89
N TRP A 85 12.49 8.71 -4.89
CA TRP A 85 11.02 8.65 -4.79
C TRP A 85 10.39 9.93 -5.31
N LEU A 86 9.61 9.84 -6.38
CA LEU A 86 8.77 10.91 -6.90
C LEU A 86 7.41 10.90 -6.20
N THR A 87 7.12 11.93 -5.40
CA THR A 87 5.88 12.07 -4.61
C THR A 87 5.31 13.48 -4.69
N HIS A 88 4.06 13.66 -4.25
CA HIS A 88 3.47 14.99 -4.07
C HIS A 88 4.11 15.70 -2.85
N PRO A 89 4.36 17.03 -2.88
CA PRO A 89 5.01 17.77 -1.78
C PRO A 89 4.43 17.48 -0.40
N ARG A 90 3.09 17.41 -0.30
CA ARG A 90 2.33 17.04 0.91
C ARG A 90 2.81 15.74 1.61
N TRP A 91 3.38 14.78 0.89
CA TRP A 91 3.82 13.50 1.45
C TRP A 91 5.34 13.37 1.59
N LYS A 92 6.09 14.45 1.34
CA LYS A 92 7.55 14.46 1.45
C LYS A 92 8.01 14.03 2.84
N GLU A 93 7.44 14.60 3.89
CA GLU A 93 7.79 14.27 5.29
C GLU A 93 7.53 12.79 5.60
N LEU A 94 6.41 12.24 5.11
CA LEU A 94 6.09 10.83 5.29
C LEU A 94 7.14 9.93 4.65
N VAL A 95 7.47 10.19 3.38
CA VAL A 95 8.47 9.40 2.67
C VAL A 95 9.83 9.53 3.37
N GLY A 96 10.18 10.73 3.81
CA GLY A 96 11.41 11.03 4.55
C GLY A 96 11.53 10.25 5.86
N SER A 97 10.42 10.00 6.55
CA SER A 97 10.42 9.23 7.80
C SER A 97 10.84 7.77 7.64
N SER A 98 10.82 7.21 6.43
CA SER A 98 11.16 5.80 6.20
C SER A 98 12.66 5.52 6.05
N GLU A 99 13.45 6.55 5.70
CA GLU A 99 14.89 6.43 5.37
C GLU A 99 15.23 5.39 4.27
N LEU A 100 14.23 4.89 3.54
CA LEU A 100 14.41 3.85 2.51
C LEU A 100 15.04 4.40 1.22
N VAL A 101 14.95 5.71 1.00
CA VAL A 101 15.27 6.35 -0.28
C VAL A 101 16.44 7.32 -0.16
N THR A 102 17.22 7.38 -1.24
CA THR A 102 18.39 8.25 -1.33
C THR A 102 17.99 9.71 -1.55
N GLU A 103 16.91 9.93 -2.31
CA GLU A 103 16.42 11.28 -2.61
C GLU A 103 14.90 11.26 -2.76
N ILE A 104 14.26 12.37 -2.39
CA ILE A 104 12.82 12.59 -2.59
C ILE A 104 12.66 13.72 -3.61
N TRP A 105 11.94 13.44 -4.68
CA TRP A 105 11.57 14.43 -5.69
C TRP A 105 10.10 14.80 -5.51
N GLU A 106 9.83 16.09 -5.51
CA GLU A 106 8.51 16.65 -5.31
C GLU A 106 7.88 17.01 -6.67
N LEU A 107 6.66 16.55 -6.89
CA LEU A 107 5.89 16.82 -8.10
C LEU A 107 4.51 17.38 -7.75
N GLU A 108 4.31 18.64 -8.11
CA GLU A 108 3.01 19.30 -8.08
C GLU A 108 2.38 19.21 -9.48
N THR A 109 1.53 18.21 -9.70
CA THR A 109 0.97 17.92 -11.05
C THR A 109 0.17 19.08 -11.67
N ARG A 110 -0.31 20.03 -10.85
CA ARG A 110 -1.02 21.24 -11.30
C ARG A 110 -0.07 22.37 -11.71
N SER A 111 1.23 22.25 -11.42
CA SER A 111 2.25 23.24 -11.77
C SER A 111 3.02 22.79 -13.01
N LEU A 112 2.82 23.49 -14.13
CA LEU A 112 3.55 23.23 -15.38
C LEU A 112 5.07 23.36 -15.19
N ALA A 113 5.50 24.29 -14.34
CA ALA A 113 6.92 24.46 -14.00
C ALA A 113 7.47 23.22 -13.28
N SER A 114 6.75 22.67 -12.29
CA SER A 114 7.13 21.45 -11.58
C SER A 114 7.19 20.25 -12.53
N VAL A 115 6.17 20.07 -13.36
CA VAL A 115 6.10 19.01 -14.38
C VAL A 115 7.30 19.08 -15.33
N HIS A 116 7.57 20.25 -15.87
CA HIS A 116 8.66 20.49 -16.80
C HIS A 116 10.04 20.27 -16.18
N GLN A 117 10.22 20.70 -14.94
CA GLN A 117 11.44 20.48 -14.18
C GLN A 117 11.73 18.99 -14.02
N ILE A 118 10.72 18.19 -13.61
CA ILE A 118 10.87 16.75 -13.44
C ILE A 118 11.21 16.06 -14.77
N ILE A 119 10.47 16.37 -15.85
CA ILE A 119 10.73 15.77 -17.18
C ILE A 119 12.16 16.05 -17.65
N ARG A 120 12.67 17.27 -17.44
CA ARG A 120 14.05 17.64 -17.79
C ARG A 120 15.10 17.03 -16.87
N ARG A 121 14.74 16.70 -15.63
CA ARG A 121 15.67 16.17 -14.61
C ARG A 121 15.89 14.67 -14.77
N ILE A 122 14.86 13.90 -15.18
CA ILE A 122 14.92 12.44 -15.30
C ILE A 122 16.08 11.96 -16.21
N PRO A 123 16.25 12.46 -17.46
CA PRO A 123 17.35 12.01 -18.32
C PRO A 123 18.74 12.29 -17.76
N LYS A 124 18.89 13.37 -16.97
CA LYS A 124 20.17 13.77 -16.37
C LYS A 124 20.62 12.82 -15.26
N LYS A 125 19.67 12.23 -14.54
CA LYS A 125 19.94 11.30 -13.42
C LYS A 125 20.34 9.90 -13.89
N LYS A 126 20.04 9.56 -15.16
CA LYS A 126 20.36 8.28 -15.81
C LYS A 126 19.80 7.08 -15.04
N PHE A 127 18.50 7.12 -14.72
CA PHE A 127 17.81 5.99 -14.11
C PHE A 127 17.89 4.75 -15.00
N THR A 128 18.18 3.59 -14.40
CA THR A 128 18.20 2.30 -15.11
C THR A 128 16.82 1.69 -15.19
N ALA A 129 15.99 1.91 -14.16
CA ALA A 129 14.61 1.46 -14.13
C ALA A 129 13.70 2.44 -13.36
N SER A 130 12.43 2.47 -13.71
CA SER A 130 11.38 3.11 -12.91
C SER A 130 10.34 2.09 -12.47
N ILE A 131 9.81 2.26 -11.27
CA ILE A 131 8.74 1.42 -10.71
C ILE A 131 7.56 2.33 -10.38
N ASP A 132 6.47 2.19 -11.12
CA ASP A 132 5.24 2.94 -10.90
C ASP A 132 4.27 2.14 -10.02
N TYR A 133 4.35 2.36 -8.70
CA TYR A 133 3.43 1.76 -7.73
C TYR A 133 2.04 2.41 -7.75
N GLN A 134 1.82 3.46 -8.54
CA GLN A 134 0.53 4.14 -8.61
C GLN A 134 -0.35 3.63 -9.75
N GLY A 135 0.22 3.38 -10.92
CA GLY A 135 -0.52 2.81 -12.04
C GLY A 135 -1.57 3.75 -12.64
N LEU A 136 -1.26 5.04 -12.80
CA LEU A 136 -2.17 6.02 -13.42
C LEU A 136 -1.44 6.79 -14.53
N TRP A 137 -2.19 7.43 -15.43
CA TRP A 137 -1.59 8.27 -16.49
C TRP A 137 -0.67 9.35 -15.90
N LYS A 138 -1.15 10.02 -14.85
CA LYS A 138 -0.41 11.08 -14.15
C LYS A 138 0.84 10.61 -13.41
N SER A 139 1.09 9.31 -13.28
CA SER A 139 2.37 8.78 -12.73
C SER A 139 3.24 8.24 -13.86
N ALA A 140 2.67 7.43 -14.75
CA ALA A 140 3.38 6.71 -15.80
C ALA A 140 4.00 7.62 -16.88
N VAL A 141 3.41 8.80 -17.12
CA VAL A 141 3.88 9.74 -18.16
C VAL A 141 5.30 10.27 -17.88
N PHE A 142 5.70 10.42 -16.62
CA PHE A 142 6.99 11.01 -16.25
C PHE A 142 8.18 10.12 -16.62
N PRO A 143 8.26 8.84 -16.19
CA PRO A 143 9.33 7.96 -16.63
C PRO A 143 9.30 7.70 -18.14
N PHE A 144 8.11 7.72 -18.77
CA PHE A 144 7.98 7.59 -20.22
C PHE A 144 8.60 8.78 -20.98
N LEU A 145 8.18 10.01 -20.69
CA LEU A 145 8.72 11.22 -21.31
C LEU A 145 10.20 11.44 -20.96
N GLY A 146 10.60 11.04 -19.75
CA GLY A 146 11.99 11.03 -19.30
C GLY A 146 12.84 9.92 -19.91
N ARG A 147 12.26 9.05 -20.76
CA ARG A 147 12.92 7.96 -21.48
C ARG A 147 13.69 7.00 -20.56
N VAL A 148 13.13 6.69 -19.39
CA VAL A 148 13.71 5.66 -18.50
C VAL A 148 13.69 4.31 -19.24
N PRO A 149 14.82 3.57 -19.35
CA PRO A 149 14.91 2.40 -20.22
C PRO A 149 13.93 1.28 -19.85
N ARG A 150 13.94 0.85 -18.59
CA ARG A 150 12.98 -0.11 -18.04
C ARG A 150 11.91 0.61 -17.24
N ARG A 151 10.65 0.45 -17.63
CA ARG A 151 9.50 1.07 -16.95
C ARG A 151 8.56 -0.03 -16.50
N ILE A 152 8.60 -0.31 -15.20
CA ILE A 152 7.89 -1.39 -14.55
C ILE A 152 6.60 -0.83 -13.97
N GLY A 153 5.48 -1.47 -14.30
CA GLY A 153 4.17 -1.10 -13.78
C GLY A 153 3.14 -2.21 -13.98
N PHE A 154 1.92 -1.94 -13.55
CA PHE A 154 0.84 -2.93 -13.55
C PHE A 154 0.38 -3.29 -14.98
N SER A 155 0.01 -4.56 -15.17
CA SER A 155 -0.65 -5.05 -16.40
C SER A 155 -2.09 -4.56 -16.52
N SER A 156 -2.67 -4.62 -17.73
CA SER A 156 -4.02 -4.11 -18.04
C SER A 156 -5.14 -4.64 -17.16
N HIS A 157 -5.01 -5.85 -16.62
CA HIS A 157 -6.00 -6.46 -15.73
C HIS A 157 -5.99 -5.86 -14.32
N SER A 158 -4.96 -5.10 -13.98
CA SER A 158 -4.66 -4.63 -12.63
C SER A 158 -4.67 -3.10 -12.52
N VAL A 159 -4.75 -2.38 -13.65
CA VAL A 159 -4.70 -0.92 -13.68
C VAL A 159 -6.10 -0.31 -13.57
N ARG A 160 -6.21 0.82 -12.87
CA ARG A 160 -7.46 1.56 -12.69
C ARG A 160 -7.88 2.34 -13.93
N GLU A 161 -6.93 2.74 -14.77
CA GLU A 161 -7.16 3.58 -15.95
C GLU A 161 -6.75 2.83 -17.21
N PHE A 162 -7.69 2.76 -18.17
CA PHE A 162 -7.46 2.10 -19.45
C PHE A 162 -6.28 2.73 -20.21
N GLY A 163 -5.44 1.90 -20.84
CA GLY A 163 -4.34 2.32 -21.71
C GLY A 163 -3.01 2.67 -21.03
N VAL A 164 -2.98 2.90 -19.71
CA VAL A 164 -1.73 3.21 -18.96
C VAL A 164 -0.60 2.18 -19.20
N PRO A 165 -0.86 0.85 -19.27
CA PRO A 165 0.20 -0.13 -19.51
C PRO A 165 1.00 0.07 -20.81
N ALA A 166 0.47 0.81 -21.78
CA ALA A 166 1.20 1.16 -23.00
C ALA A 166 2.47 1.98 -22.71
N LEU A 167 2.52 2.68 -21.58
CA LEU A 167 3.68 3.45 -21.14
C LEU A 167 4.77 2.62 -20.45
N TYR A 168 4.46 1.37 -20.08
CA TYR A 168 5.39 0.45 -19.41
C TYR A 168 6.07 -0.48 -20.42
N THR A 169 7.36 -0.76 -20.17
CA THR A 169 8.08 -1.83 -20.88
C THR A 169 7.80 -3.19 -20.23
N ASP A 170 7.73 -3.20 -18.89
CA ASP A 170 7.64 -4.41 -18.08
C ASP A 170 6.30 -4.36 -17.35
N ARG A 171 5.35 -5.16 -17.83
CA ARG A 171 3.96 -5.19 -17.32
C ARG A 171 3.81 -6.37 -16.38
N VAL A 172 3.61 -6.09 -15.09
CA VAL A 172 3.50 -7.11 -14.06
C VAL A 172 2.02 -7.46 -13.86
N PHE A 173 1.71 -8.74 -14.02
CA PHE A 173 0.43 -9.28 -13.55
C PHE A 173 0.53 -9.54 -12.06
N VAL A 174 -0.40 -8.99 -11.28
CA VAL A 174 -0.45 -9.18 -9.83
C VAL A 174 -1.43 -10.28 -9.49
N ALA A 175 -0.97 -11.29 -8.75
CA ALA A 175 -1.80 -12.41 -8.31
C ALA A 175 -2.26 -12.23 -6.86
N THR A 176 -1.57 -11.38 -6.10
CA THR A 176 -1.83 -11.17 -4.69
C THR A 176 -3.05 -10.27 -4.44
N ALA A 177 -3.77 -10.55 -3.35
CA ALA A 177 -4.96 -9.79 -3.00
C ALA A 177 -4.61 -8.41 -2.42
N HIS A 178 -3.65 -8.36 -1.49
CA HIS A 178 -3.34 -7.15 -0.74
C HIS A 178 -2.45 -6.19 -1.53
N ILE A 179 -2.78 -4.89 -1.53
CA ILE A 179 -2.09 -3.90 -2.36
C ILE A 179 -0.60 -3.72 -2.00
N ALA A 180 -0.20 -3.97 -0.75
CA ALA A 180 1.20 -3.95 -0.36
C ALA A 180 2.00 -5.11 -1.00
N ASP A 181 1.40 -6.30 -1.10
CA ASP A 181 2.00 -7.44 -1.81
C ASP A 181 2.00 -7.22 -3.33
N GLN A 182 0.95 -6.61 -3.88
CA GLN A 182 0.91 -6.21 -5.29
C GLN A 182 2.04 -5.24 -5.64
N ASN A 183 2.32 -4.29 -4.74
CA ASN A 183 3.49 -3.44 -4.87
C ASN A 183 4.78 -4.28 -4.80
N GLY A 184 4.85 -5.28 -3.92
CA GLY A 184 6.00 -6.18 -3.85
C GLY A 184 6.23 -7.00 -5.12
N GLU A 185 5.18 -7.39 -5.83
CA GLU A 185 5.28 -8.03 -7.14
C GLU A 185 5.92 -7.10 -8.19
N LEU A 186 5.69 -5.78 -8.10
CA LEU A 186 6.43 -4.79 -8.92
C LEU A 186 7.91 -4.72 -8.55
N SER A 187 8.24 -4.75 -7.25
CA SER A 187 9.64 -4.82 -6.79
C SER A 187 10.34 -6.07 -7.31
N HIS A 188 9.65 -7.22 -7.35
CA HIS A 188 10.16 -8.44 -7.97
C HIS A 188 10.42 -8.25 -9.47
N GLY A 189 9.53 -7.57 -10.20
CA GLY A 189 9.75 -7.19 -11.60
C GLY A 189 11.00 -6.30 -11.80
N ALA A 190 11.39 -5.54 -10.78
CA ALA A 190 12.62 -4.75 -10.77
C ALA A 190 13.89 -5.57 -10.46
N GLY A 191 13.74 -6.84 -10.08
CA GLY A 191 14.83 -7.74 -9.70
C GLY A 191 15.05 -7.86 -8.19
N ALA A 192 14.13 -7.38 -7.35
CA ALA A 192 14.24 -7.58 -5.91
C ALA A 192 14.12 -9.07 -5.55
N GLN A 193 14.99 -9.54 -4.65
CA GLN A 193 14.95 -10.91 -4.13
C GLN A 193 13.76 -11.11 -3.20
N ARG A 194 13.37 -10.06 -2.47
CA ARG A 194 12.17 -10.00 -1.64
C ARG A 194 11.25 -8.90 -2.16
N GLY A 195 9.98 -9.23 -2.39
CA GLY A 195 8.99 -8.27 -2.85
C GLY A 195 8.65 -7.26 -1.76
N VAL A 196 8.62 -7.69 -0.50
CA VAL A 196 8.34 -6.85 0.67
C VAL A 196 9.34 -7.11 1.78
N ALA A 197 9.64 -6.09 2.58
CA ALA A 197 10.50 -6.20 3.77
C ALA A 197 10.04 -5.27 4.90
N PRO A 198 10.48 -5.52 6.16
CA PRO A 198 10.24 -4.63 7.28
C PRO A 198 10.83 -3.24 7.06
N PHE A 199 10.14 -2.23 7.60
CA PHE A 199 10.58 -0.85 7.60
C PHE A 199 10.18 -0.20 8.92
N LEU A 200 10.82 0.91 9.25
CA LEU A 200 10.48 1.73 10.41
C LEU A 200 10.17 3.13 9.94
N LEU A 201 9.31 3.82 10.68
CA LEU A 201 9.02 5.24 10.46
C LEU A 201 9.57 6.05 11.62
N SER A 202 10.55 6.91 11.34
CA SER A 202 11.15 7.79 12.32
C SER A 202 10.26 9.00 12.59
N VAL A 203 10.31 9.49 13.83
CA VAL A 203 9.62 10.70 14.23
C VAL A 203 10.61 11.61 14.95
N SER A 204 10.55 12.90 14.66
CA SER A 204 11.38 13.91 15.33
C SER A 204 11.15 13.91 16.84
N SER A 205 12.23 13.86 17.63
CA SER A 205 12.20 13.91 19.09
C SER A 205 11.50 15.16 19.63
N LEU A 206 11.56 16.28 18.88
CA LEU A 206 10.85 17.52 19.22
C LEU A 206 9.33 17.32 19.14
N GLN A 207 8.86 16.70 18.06
CA GLN A 207 7.43 16.44 17.86
C GLN A 207 6.92 15.38 18.85
N GLU A 208 7.78 14.43 19.20
CA GLU A 208 7.51 13.47 20.26
C GLU A 208 7.31 14.15 21.62
N ALA A 209 8.27 14.97 22.05
CA ALA A 209 8.17 15.71 23.30
C ALA A 209 6.90 16.60 23.35
N PHE A 210 6.58 17.29 22.24
CA PHE A 210 5.38 18.12 22.14
C PHE A 210 4.09 17.31 22.37
N VAL A 211 3.92 16.19 21.67
CA VAL A 211 2.70 15.37 21.80
C VAL A 211 2.63 14.72 23.18
N LEU A 212 3.75 14.24 23.74
CA LEU A 212 3.76 13.68 25.09
C LEU A 212 3.40 14.74 26.15
N GLN A 213 3.85 15.99 25.98
CA GLN A 213 3.46 17.10 26.85
C GLN A 213 1.96 17.43 26.71
N LEU A 214 1.43 17.44 25.48
CA LEU A 214 0.00 17.61 25.23
C LEU A 214 -0.83 16.54 25.93
N LEU A 215 -0.44 15.27 25.80
CA LEU A 215 -1.12 14.13 26.41
C LEU A 215 -1.12 14.22 27.94
N ARG A 216 0.01 14.62 28.55
CA ARG A 216 0.10 14.89 30.00
C ARG A 216 -0.85 16.00 30.44
N GLY A 217 -0.98 17.08 29.66
CA GLY A 217 -1.93 18.16 29.93
C GLY A 217 -3.39 17.71 30.00
N PHE A 218 -3.72 16.59 29.35
CA PHE A 218 -5.06 15.98 29.40
C PHE A 218 -5.16 14.79 30.37
N ASN A 219 -4.13 14.52 31.18
CA ASN A 219 -4.00 13.33 32.02
C ASN A 219 -4.27 12.04 31.22
N ALA A 220 -3.75 11.98 29.99
CA ALA A 220 -4.03 10.93 29.03
C ALA A 220 -2.78 10.10 28.69
N GLU A 221 -2.17 9.48 29.69
CA GLU A 221 -1.04 8.56 29.50
C GLU A 221 -1.45 7.29 28.73
N ARG A 222 -2.71 6.89 28.88
CA ARG A 222 -3.34 5.78 28.19
C ARG A 222 -4.61 6.28 27.49
N TYR A 223 -4.70 6.09 26.19
CA TYR A 223 -5.79 6.64 25.39
C TYR A 223 -6.06 5.83 24.13
N ILE A 224 -7.21 6.11 23.52
CA ILE A 224 -7.65 5.55 22.24
C ILE A 224 -7.67 6.68 21.22
N VAL A 225 -7.24 6.41 19.98
CA VAL A 225 -7.40 7.34 18.87
C VAL A 225 -8.56 6.90 17.99
N LEU A 226 -9.40 7.85 17.60
CA LEU A 226 -10.54 7.66 16.71
C LEU A 226 -10.30 8.44 15.42
N SER A 227 -10.53 7.78 14.28
CA SER A 227 -10.36 8.30 12.93
C SER A 227 -11.66 8.30 12.15
N PRO A 228 -12.55 9.28 12.40
CA PRO A 228 -13.86 9.33 11.75
C PRO A 228 -13.80 9.88 10.32
N GLY A 229 -12.79 10.71 10.03
CA GLY A 229 -12.59 11.38 8.75
C GLY A 229 -12.14 10.45 7.63
N GLY A 230 -12.32 10.89 6.39
CA GLY A 230 -11.95 10.12 5.21
C GLY A 230 -12.39 10.81 3.92
N GLY A 231 -11.60 10.66 2.86
CA GLY A 231 -11.90 11.27 1.56
C GLY A 231 -13.13 10.67 0.86
N TRP A 232 -13.61 9.50 1.32
CA TRP A 232 -14.82 8.84 0.84
C TRP A 232 -15.79 8.71 2.01
N ARG A 233 -16.85 9.52 2.02
CA ARG A 233 -17.84 9.49 3.11
C ARG A 233 -18.53 8.13 3.26
N SER A 234 -18.72 7.42 2.14
CA SER A 234 -19.11 5.99 2.11
C SER A 234 -18.23 5.02 2.91
N LYS A 235 -16.99 5.38 3.25
CA LYS A 235 -16.12 4.58 4.14
C LYS A 235 -16.11 5.08 5.59
N CYS A 236 -16.78 6.18 5.88
CA CYS A 236 -16.76 6.81 7.20
C CYS A 236 -17.92 6.26 8.04
N TRP A 237 -17.60 5.68 9.19
CA TRP A 237 -18.61 5.29 10.17
C TRP A 237 -19.29 6.55 10.75
N PRO A 238 -20.62 6.52 11.02
CA PRO A 238 -21.36 7.72 11.41
C PRO A 238 -20.82 8.44 12.68
N PRO A 239 -20.85 9.78 12.72
CA PRO A 239 -20.29 10.55 13.84
C PRO A 239 -20.99 10.30 15.19
N ASP A 240 -22.30 10.09 15.17
CA ASP A 240 -23.13 9.75 16.33
C ASP A 240 -22.67 8.43 16.98
N ARG A 241 -22.26 7.46 16.17
CA ARG A 241 -21.74 6.18 16.64
C ARG A 241 -20.35 6.29 17.24
N TYR A 242 -19.47 7.13 16.65
CA TYR A 242 -18.21 7.48 17.30
C TYR A 242 -18.44 8.18 18.64
N GLY A 243 -19.41 9.09 18.74
CA GLY A 243 -19.75 9.74 20.00
C GLY A 243 -20.28 8.76 21.05
N ALA A 244 -21.11 7.80 20.65
CA ALA A 244 -21.55 6.72 21.52
C ALA A 244 -20.40 5.80 21.96
N LEU A 245 -19.44 5.54 21.08
CA LEU A 245 -18.23 4.79 21.40
C LEU A 245 -17.37 5.53 22.44
N CYS A 246 -17.17 6.85 22.30
CA CYS A 246 -16.48 7.67 23.29
C CYS A 246 -17.11 7.51 24.68
N ARG A 247 -18.44 7.58 24.77
CA ARG A 247 -19.17 7.40 26.04
C ARG A 247 -18.92 6.02 26.65
N GLN A 248 -18.96 4.95 25.85
CA GLN A 248 -18.70 3.60 26.36
C GLN A 248 -17.25 3.41 26.81
N ILE A 249 -16.28 3.91 26.05
CA ILE A 249 -14.85 3.87 26.41
C ILE A 249 -14.60 4.61 27.72
N HIS A 250 -15.16 5.82 27.86
CA HIS A 250 -15.03 6.61 29.07
C HIS A 250 -15.67 5.90 30.27
N ALA A 251 -16.94 5.52 30.17
CA ALA A 251 -17.69 4.96 31.29
C ALA A 251 -17.19 3.57 31.74
N LYS A 252 -16.75 2.71 30.81
CA LYS A 252 -16.42 1.32 31.11
C LYS A 252 -14.92 1.05 31.24
N LEU A 253 -14.06 1.83 30.57
CA LEU A 253 -12.61 1.65 30.60
C LEU A 253 -11.87 2.77 31.33
N GLY A 254 -12.54 3.88 31.66
CA GLY A 254 -11.91 5.05 32.27
C GLY A 254 -10.91 5.75 31.33
N LEU A 255 -10.94 5.45 30.03
CA LEU A 255 -9.99 5.97 29.05
C LEU A 255 -10.55 7.20 28.32
N ARG A 256 -9.65 8.09 27.91
CA ARG A 256 -9.97 9.22 27.04
C ARG A 256 -9.78 8.85 25.57
N CYS A 257 -10.59 9.46 24.72
CA CYS A 257 -10.48 9.36 23.28
C CYS A 257 -9.86 10.63 22.68
N PHE A 258 -9.04 10.46 21.65
CA PHE A 258 -8.47 11.53 20.84
C PHE A 258 -8.95 11.38 19.40
N LEU A 259 -9.30 12.48 18.74
CA LEU A 259 -9.67 12.49 17.31
C LEU A 259 -8.51 13.03 16.50
N ASN A 260 -8.08 12.30 15.46
CA ASN A 260 -7.24 12.94 14.45
C ASN A 260 -8.11 13.81 13.54
N GLN A 261 -7.76 15.09 13.43
CA GLN A 261 -8.47 16.04 12.60
C GLN A 261 -7.62 16.38 11.38
N GLY A 262 -8.03 15.89 10.21
CA GLY A 262 -7.44 16.29 8.94
C GLY A 262 -8.05 17.60 8.40
N PRO A 263 -7.45 18.19 7.36
CA PRO A 263 -8.05 19.32 6.65
C PRO A 263 -9.42 18.93 6.07
N GLY A 264 -10.47 19.70 6.37
CA GLY A 264 -11.83 19.42 5.90
C GLY A 264 -12.64 18.47 6.81
N ASP A 265 -12.09 18.05 7.94
CA ASP A 265 -12.77 17.21 8.94
C ASP A 265 -13.45 18.02 10.06
N GLU A 266 -13.50 19.34 9.97
CA GLU A 266 -14.06 20.23 11.02
C GLU A 266 -15.50 19.85 11.35
N GLY A 267 -16.34 19.64 10.33
CA GLY A 267 -17.73 19.28 10.50
C GLY A 267 -17.93 17.90 11.15
N ILE A 268 -17.15 16.90 10.75
CA ILE A 268 -17.27 15.56 11.32
C ILE A 268 -16.73 15.52 12.76
N VAL A 269 -15.64 16.22 13.06
CA VAL A 269 -15.10 16.33 14.42
C VAL A 269 -16.09 17.04 15.34
N ALA A 270 -16.71 18.13 14.90
CA ALA A 270 -17.75 18.82 15.65
C ALA A 270 -18.94 17.89 15.95
N ALA A 271 -19.40 17.13 14.95
CA ALA A 271 -20.50 16.18 15.13
C ALA A 271 -20.15 15.06 16.12
N VAL A 272 -18.93 14.49 16.07
CA VAL A 272 -18.50 13.48 17.05
C VAL A 272 -18.45 14.07 18.47
N LYS A 273 -17.89 15.28 18.63
CA LYS A 273 -17.84 15.95 19.94
C LYS A 273 -19.23 16.20 20.52
N ALA A 274 -20.13 16.76 19.72
CA ALA A 274 -21.51 17.00 20.12
C ALA A 274 -22.22 15.70 20.53
N ALA A 275 -22.04 14.63 19.73
CA ALA A 275 -22.60 13.33 20.05
C ALA A 275 -21.98 12.69 21.29
N SER A 276 -20.78 13.09 21.74
CA SER A 276 -20.08 12.45 22.87
C SER A 276 -20.54 12.95 24.24
N GLY A 277 -21.16 14.15 24.34
CA GLY A 277 -21.49 14.77 25.62
C GLY A 277 -20.25 14.99 26.49
N ASP A 278 -20.33 14.67 27.78
CA ASP A 278 -19.22 14.84 28.75
C ASP A 278 -17.99 13.97 28.44
N ALA A 279 -18.16 12.92 27.64
CA ALA A 279 -17.06 12.08 27.15
C ALA A 279 -16.42 12.64 25.87
N ALA A 280 -16.53 13.95 25.63
CA ALA A 280 -16.01 14.59 24.42
C ALA A 280 -14.52 14.29 24.19
N PRO A 281 -14.15 13.76 23.01
CA PRO A 281 -12.76 13.48 22.71
C PRO A 281 -11.97 14.76 22.46
N VAL A 282 -10.67 14.69 22.71
CA VAL A 282 -9.74 15.78 22.39
C VAL A 282 -9.45 15.73 20.89
N ALA A 283 -9.74 16.81 20.16
CA ALA A 283 -9.39 16.89 18.75
C ALA A 283 -7.95 17.36 18.59
N CYS A 284 -7.16 16.57 17.85
CA CYS A 284 -5.80 16.87 17.48
C CYS A 284 -5.76 17.25 16.01
N SER A 285 -5.76 18.56 15.75
CA SER A 285 -5.24 19.10 14.49
C SER A 285 -3.72 19.16 14.64
N SER A 286 -3.02 18.36 13.86
CA SER A 286 -1.60 18.11 14.09
C SER A 286 -0.83 18.03 12.78
N SER A 287 0.47 18.35 12.82
CA SER A 287 1.37 18.02 11.72
C SER A 287 1.39 16.50 11.50
N LEU A 288 1.93 16.05 10.36
CA LEU A 288 2.06 14.62 10.07
C LEU A 288 2.89 13.91 11.15
N HIS A 289 4.03 14.48 11.54
CA HIS A 289 4.86 13.90 12.59
C HIS A 289 4.12 13.81 13.93
N GLN A 290 3.36 14.84 14.32
CA GLN A 290 2.56 14.79 15.54
C GLN A 290 1.47 13.71 15.47
N LEU A 291 0.83 13.54 14.31
CA LEU A 291 -0.11 12.45 14.09
C LEU A 291 0.59 11.10 14.28
N MET A 292 1.79 10.92 13.73
CA MET A 292 2.56 9.68 13.93
C MET A 292 2.86 9.41 15.40
N VAL A 293 3.25 10.42 16.19
CA VAL A 293 3.47 10.24 17.64
C VAL A 293 2.17 9.85 18.34
N LEU A 294 1.07 10.54 18.04
CA LEU A 294 -0.24 10.26 18.64
C LEU A 294 -0.71 8.83 18.32
N LEU A 295 -0.54 8.38 17.08
CA LEU A 295 -0.92 7.02 16.68
C LEU A 295 0.00 5.98 17.32
N ARG A 296 1.33 6.19 17.29
CA ARG A 296 2.33 5.25 17.82
C ARG A 296 2.15 4.97 19.32
N ASN A 297 1.71 5.97 20.09
CA ASN A 297 1.57 5.87 21.54
C ASN A 297 0.14 5.52 22.00
N ALA A 298 -0.81 5.36 21.08
CA ALA A 298 -2.17 4.96 21.44
C ALA A 298 -2.24 3.49 21.87
N LEU A 299 -3.18 3.16 22.77
CA LEU A 299 -3.45 1.76 23.10
C LEU A 299 -4.06 1.02 21.89
N CYS A 300 -4.93 1.70 21.16
CA CYS A 300 -5.60 1.21 19.96
C CYS A 300 -6.06 2.40 19.11
N VAL A 301 -6.15 2.20 17.80
CA VAL A 301 -6.77 3.15 16.86
C VAL A 301 -8.04 2.55 16.27
N VAL A 302 -9.12 3.31 16.22
CA VAL A 302 -10.40 2.91 15.60
C VAL A 302 -10.65 3.78 14.38
N GLY A 303 -10.86 3.19 13.22
CA GLY A 303 -11.06 3.96 11.99
C GLY A 303 -11.49 3.12 10.80
N GLY A 304 -11.95 3.78 9.75
CA GLY A 304 -12.25 3.12 8.47
C GLY A 304 -11.03 2.94 7.57
N ASP A 305 -11.22 2.36 6.38
CA ASP A 305 -10.21 2.20 5.31
C ASP A 305 -9.71 3.56 4.78
N THR A 306 -8.77 4.15 5.55
CA THR A 306 -8.26 5.51 5.42
C THR A 306 -6.79 5.58 5.79
N GLY A 307 -6.11 6.65 5.36
CA GLY A 307 -4.69 6.84 5.61
C GLY A 307 -4.25 6.75 7.08
N PRO A 308 -4.93 7.41 8.04
CA PRO A 308 -4.56 7.35 9.46
C PRO A 308 -4.61 5.93 10.05
N LEU A 309 -5.60 5.11 9.65
CA LEU A 309 -5.67 3.71 10.07
C LEU A 309 -4.43 2.93 9.60
N HIS A 310 -4.09 3.04 8.32
CA HIS A 310 -2.93 2.34 7.73
C HIS A 310 -1.61 2.83 8.31
N LEU A 311 -1.51 4.14 8.58
CA LEU A 311 -0.36 4.72 9.25
C LEU A 311 -0.19 4.16 10.67
N ALA A 312 -1.27 3.99 11.43
CA ALA A 312 -1.22 3.37 12.76
C ALA A 312 -0.68 1.94 12.71
N VAL A 313 -1.14 1.14 11.74
CA VAL A 313 -0.64 -0.23 11.52
C VAL A 313 0.86 -0.23 11.23
N ALA A 314 1.32 0.66 10.33
CA ALA A 314 2.74 0.80 10.00
C ALA A 314 3.61 1.29 11.17
N LEU A 315 3.02 1.98 12.15
CA LEU A 315 3.69 2.40 13.39
C LEU A 315 3.67 1.32 14.48
N GLY A 316 3.09 0.15 14.22
CA GLY A 316 2.99 -0.95 15.19
C GLY A 316 1.83 -0.82 16.17
N THR A 317 0.90 0.12 15.95
CA THR A 317 -0.28 0.28 16.80
C THR A 317 -1.39 -0.67 16.34
N PRO A 318 -2.02 -1.45 17.23
CA PRO A 318 -3.14 -2.31 16.90
C PRO A 318 -4.35 -1.46 16.55
N VAL A 319 -5.14 -1.98 15.63
CA VAL A 319 -6.31 -1.27 15.16
C VAL A 319 -7.60 -2.08 15.30
N VAL A 320 -8.71 -1.34 15.44
CA VAL A 320 -10.06 -1.82 15.15
C VAL A 320 -10.48 -1.15 13.85
N ALA A 321 -10.40 -1.89 12.76
CA ALA A 321 -10.67 -1.39 11.42
C ALA A 321 -12.13 -1.62 11.03
N LEU A 322 -12.83 -0.53 10.70
CA LEU A 322 -14.25 -0.54 10.33
C LEU A 322 -14.40 -0.52 8.81
N PHE A 323 -14.70 -1.68 8.22
CA PHE A 323 -14.85 -1.82 6.78
C PHE A 323 -16.31 -1.84 6.37
N GLY A 324 -16.61 -1.09 5.31
CA GLY A 324 -17.91 -1.11 4.65
C GLY A 324 -17.79 -1.65 3.23
N PRO A 325 -17.85 -0.76 2.22
CA PRO A 325 -17.94 -1.16 0.82
C PRO A 325 -16.61 -1.70 0.29
N THR A 326 -15.47 -1.35 0.88
CA THR A 326 -14.18 -1.85 0.39
C THR A 326 -13.83 -3.22 0.98
N ASP A 327 -13.06 -3.97 0.21
CA ASP A 327 -12.57 -5.29 0.60
C ASP A 327 -11.36 -5.19 1.56
N PRO A 328 -11.46 -5.71 2.81
CA PRO A 328 -10.32 -5.78 3.73
C PRO A 328 -9.20 -6.69 3.24
N ALA A 329 -9.47 -7.71 2.41
CA ALA A 329 -8.39 -8.53 1.86
C ALA A 329 -7.45 -7.72 0.96
N ARG A 330 -7.96 -6.63 0.36
CA ARG A 330 -7.21 -5.78 -0.56
C ARG A 330 -6.50 -4.61 0.13
N ASN A 331 -7.18 -3.95 1.06
CA ASN A 331 -6.72 -2.71 1.69
C ASN A 331 -6.73 -2.78 3.22
N GLY A 332 -6.83 -3.97 3.82
CA GLY A 332 -6.87 -4.14 5.26
C GLY A 332 -5.59 -3.72 5.98
N PRO A 333 -5.58 -3.79 7.32
CA PRO A 333 -4.35 -3.72 8.09
C PRO A 333 -3.30 -4.68 7.54
N TYR A 334 -2.15 -4.15 7.15
CA TYR A 334 -1.06 -4.93 6.57
C TYR A 334 0.10 -5.07 7.55
N ARG A 335 0.29 -6.30 8.05
CA ARG A 335 1.43 -6.68 8.89
C ARG A 335 2.27 -7.72 8.19
N LEU A 336 3.59 -7.57 8.27
CA LEU A 336 4.51 -8.55 7.71
C LEU A 336 4.50 -9.83 8.55
N ARG A 337 4.83 -10.96 7.91
CA ARG A 337 4.94 -12.24 8.62
C ARG A 337 5.94 -12.12 9.77
N GLY A 338 5.52 -12.53 10.96
CA GLY A 338 6.31 -12.46 12.19
C GLY A 338 5.94 -11.31 13.13
N ASP A 339 5.14 -10.33 12.70
CA ASP A 339 4.51 -9.38 13.61
C ASP A 339 3.38 -10.08 14.38
N SER A 340 3.50 -10.10 15.71
CA SER A 340 2.53 -10.74 16.62
C SER A 340 1.37 -9.81 17.00
N THR A 341 1.43 -8.54 16.61
CA THR A 341 0.36 -7.57 16.87
C THR A 341 -0.90 -8.00 16.13
N LYS A 342 -2.02 -8.06 16.86
CA LYS A 342 -3.31 -8.48 16.32
C LYS A 342 -4.15 -7.26 16.00
N ASP A 343 -4.64 -7.17 14.77
CA ASP A 343 -5.68 -6.21 14.39
C ASP A 343 -7.05 -6.88 14.41
N ILE A 344 -8.09 -6.09 14.67
CA ILE A 344 -9.48 -6.56 14.57
C ILE A 344 -10.12 -5.84 13.38
N VAL A 345 -10.60 -6.61 12.41
CA VAL A 345 -11.33 -6.08 11.26
C VAL A 345 -12.81 -6.39 11.45
N LEU A 346 -13.63 -5.35 11.50
CA LEU A 346 -15.09 -5.45 11.57
C LEU A 346 -15.68 -5.07 10.22
N ARG A 347 -16.42 -6.00 9.62
CA ARG A 347 -17.16 -5.80 8.37
C ARG A 347 -18.48 -6.55 8.47
N SER A 348 -19.56 -5.92 8.03
CA SER A 348 -20.85 -6.62 7.96
C SER A 348 -20.74 -7.85 7.04
N PRO A 349 -21.35 -8.99 7.42
CA PRO A 349 -21.43 -10.16 6.54
C PRO A 349 -22.25 -9.88 5.28
N ASN A 350 -23.13 -8.87 5.29
CA ASN A 350 -23.95 -8.45 4.15
C ASN A 350 -23.25 -7.41 3.27
N ALA A 351 -22.02 -7.00 3.62
CA ALA A 351 -21.32 -5.95 2.89
C ALA A 351 -20.99 -6.40 1.46
N VAL A 352 -21.51 -5.65 0.48
CA VAL A 352 -21.17 -5.85 -0.94
C VAL A 352 -19.89 -5.07 -1.25
N THR A 353 -18.90 -5.74 -1.83
CA THR A 353 -17.66 -5.08 -2.25
C THR A 353 -17.91 -4.13 -3.42
N THR A 354 -17.64 -2.84 -3.23
CA THR A 354 -17.69 -1.81 -4.25
C THR A 354 -16.64 -0.72 -4.00
N TYR A 355 -16.13 -0.14 -5.09
CA TYR A 355 -15.19 0.99 -5.04
C TYR A 355 -15.82 2.27 -5.57
N LYS A 356 -17.15 2.31 -5.66
CA LYS A 356 -17.90 3.53 -5.99
C LYS A 356 -17.85 4.49 -4.80
N ARG A 357 -17.67 5.78 -5.09
CA ARG A 357 -17.64 6.82 -4.08
C ARG A 357 -19.06 7.31 -3.81
N GLY A 358 -19.47 7.23 -2.55
CA GLY A 358 -20.69 7.87 -2.03
C GLY A 358 -20.38 9.02 -1.08
N ASP A 359 -21.32 9.96 -0.99
CA ASP A 359 -21.35 11.12 -0.08
C ASP A 359 -21.96 10.79 1.29
N GLN A 360 -22.68 9.67 1.41
CA GLN A 360 -23.21 9.11 2.66
C GLN A 360 -22.45 7.85 3.08
N PRO A 361 -22.43 7.50 4.39
CA PRO A 361 -21.94 6.20 4.87
C PRO A 361 -22.62 5.05 4.14
N ASP A 362 -21.85 4.02 3.78
CA ASP A 362 -22.42 2.82 3.18
C ASP A 362 -23.36 2.11 4.17
N PRO A 363 -24.51 1.55 3.73
CA PRO A 363 -25.42 0.82 4.61
C PRO A 363 -24.74 -0.27 5.44
N SER A 364 -23.71 -0.94 4.90
CA SER A 364 -23.01 -2.00 5.62
C SER A 364 -22.21 -1.48 6.83
N LEU A 365 -21.83 -0.19 6.86
CA LEU A 365 -21.23 0.45 8.03
C LEU A 365 -22.27 0.72 9.12
N LEU A 366 -23.53 0.92 8.75
CA LEU A 366 -24.64 1.09 9.69
C LEU A 366 -25.02 -0.22 10.38
N GLU A 367 -24.59 -1.36 9.87
CA GLU A 367 -24.73 -2.66 10.55
C GLU A 367 -23.65 -2.88 11.62
N LEU A 368 -22.58 -2.08 11.63
CA LEU A 368 -21.54 -2.15 12.66
C LEU A 368 -22.01 -1.42 13.93
N HIS A 369 -22.56 -2.18 14.88
CA HIS A 369 -23.08 -1.65 16.15
C HIS A 369 -21.98 -1.18 17.09
N VAL A 370 -22.27 -0.12 17.86
CA VAL A 370 -21.33 0.49 18.83
C VAL A 370 -20.84 -0.52 19.86
N ALA A 371 -21.72 -1.43 20.33
CA ALA A 371 -21.33 -2.46 21.29
C ALA A 371 -20.25 -3.40 20.73
N THR A 372 -20.42 -3.88 19.50
CA THR A 372 -19.43 -4.74 18.82
C THR A 372 -18.10 -4.03 18.63
N VAL A 373 -18.12 -2.75 18.24
CA VAL A 373 -16.89 -1.94 18.11
C VAL A 373 -16.24 -1.73 19.48
N PHE A 374 -17.02 -1.45 20.51
CA PHE A 374 -16.52 -1.30 21.88
C PHE A 374 -15.87 -2.59 22.39
N ASP A 375 -16.48 -3.75 22.16
CA ASP A 375 -15.91 -5.04 22.58
C ASP A 375 -14.58 -5.31 21.88
N ALA A 376 -14.46 -4.99 20.58
CA ALA A 376 -13.19 -5.07 19.87
C ALA A 376 -12.14 -4.13 20.49
N VAL A 377 -12.50 -2.88 20.82
CA VAL A 377 -11.60 -1.94 21.51
C VAL A 377 -11.18 -2.48 22.87
N ARG A 378 -12.11 -3.00 23.65
CA ARG A 378 -11.84 -3.60 24.97
C ARG A 378 -10.84 -4.75 24.86
N CYS A 379 -11.04 -5.66 23.90
CA CYS A 379 -10.10 -6.76 23.64
C CYS A 379 -8.67 -6.25 23.34
N GLN A 380 -8.54 -5.19 22.52
CA GLN A 380 -7.23 -4.59 22.23
C GLN A 380 -6.58 -3.94 23.45
N VAL A 381 -7.38 -3.27 24.28
CA VAL A 381 -6.91 -2.65 25.52
C VAL A 381 -6.45 -3.70 26.53
N GLU A 382 -7.21 -4.78 26.68
CA GLU A 382 -6.91 -5.88 27.61
C GLU A 382 -5.64 -6.64 27.21
N ALA A 383 -5.40 -6.84 25.92
CA ALA A 383 -4.16 -7.46 25.44
C ALA A 383 -2.89 -6.61 25.69
N ARG A 384 -3.04 -5.36 26.12
CA ARG A 384 -1.98 -4.38 26.42
C ARG A 384 -1.98 -3.91 27.88
N ARG A 385 -2.75 -4.56 28.75
CA ARG A 385 -2.58 -4.45 30.20
C ARG A 385 -1.48 -5.40 30.63
#